data_AF-A0A6T7YBG7-F1
#
_entry.id   AF-A0A6T7YBG7-F1
#
_cell.length_a   1.000
_cell.length_b   1.000
_cell.length_c   1.000
_cell.angle_alpha   90.00
_cell.angle_beta   90.00
_cell.angle_gamma   90.00
#
_symmetry.space_group_name_H-M   'P 1'
#
loop_
_entity.id
_entity.type
_entity.pdbx_description
1 polymer ?
#
loop_
_entity_poly.entity_id
_entity_poly.type
_entity_poly.pdbx_seq_one_letter_code
_entity_poly.pdbx_strand_id
1 'polypeptide(L)'
;MRCSMMRLHISQLGRMAVAPEGKKSTGGGKKGKDNNDDSRFKLLIKALEQKGPKKYVRDAKQMEIDQQIAKEFTRQSFRRENKFLANMQQKIRLRDIAVAALPAELQAEGRTNDMEPYPMDRHMATHTPPIPGFREQQSKKNSD
;
A
#
# COMPACT_ATOMS: atom_id res chain seq x y z
N MET A 1 -24.05 -9.51 -23.07
CA MET A 1 -22.58 -9.37 -22.99
C MET A 1 -22.07 -10.24 -21.85
N ARG A 2 -21.21 -11.22 -22.16
CA ARG A 2 -20.73 -12.25 -21.22
C ARG A 2 -19.63 -11.66 -20.33
N CYS A 3 -19.88 -11.49 -19.03
CA CYS A 3 -18.85 -11.10 -18.08
C CYS A 3 -18.11 -12.37 -17.62
N SER A 4 -16.91 -12.56 -18.17
CA SER A 4 -15.98 -13.63 -17.82
C SER A 4 -15.47 -13.44 -16.39
N MET A 5 -16.03 -14.16 -15.42
CA MET A 5 -15.42 -14.28 -14.09
C MET A 5 -14.11 -15.04 -14.21
N MET A 6 -12.99 -14.35 -13.98
CA MET A 6 -11.71 -15.02 -13.75
C MET A 6 -11.80 -15.82 -12.44
N ARG A 7 -11.95 -17.14 -12.56
CA ARG A 7 -11.78 -18.12 -11.46
C ARG A 7 -10.29 -18.21 -11.13
N LEU A 8 -9.86 -17.56 -10.05
CA LEU A 8 -8.57 -17.86 -9.44
C LEU A 8 -8.61 -19.28 -8.85
N HIS A 9 -7.78 -20.16 -9.40
CA HIS A 9 -7.53 -21.50 -8.89
C HIS A 9 -6.68 -21.40 -7.62
N ILE A 10 -7.30 -21.64 -6.47
CA ILE A 10 -6.60 -21.86 -5.21
C ILE A 10 -6.80 -23.33 -4.84
N SER A 11 -6.03 -24.21 -5.47
CA SER A 11 -5.98 -25.62 -5.11
C SER A 11 -4.55 -26.12 -5.26
N GLN A 12 -3.81 -26.13 -4.14
CA GLN A 12 -2.76 -27.11 -3.83
C GLN A 12 -2.06 -26.66 -2.55
N LEU A 13 -2.51 -27.17 -1.40
CA LEU A 13 -1.66 -27.23 -0.21
C LEU A 13 -1.67 -28.68 0.27
N GLY A 14 -0.56 -29.36 -0.06
CA GLY A 14 -0.30 -30.75 0.27
C GLY A 14 -0.17 -30.98 1.77
N ARG A 15 -0.62 -32.16 2.20
CA ARG A 15 -0.32 -32.76 3.49
C ARG A 15 1.20 -32.99 3.56
N MET A 16 1.88 -32.43 4.56
CA MET A 16 3.30 -32.74 4.80
C MET A 16 3.48 -33.13 6.26
N ALA A 17 4.12 -34.29 6.44
CA ALA A 17 4.47 -34.92 7.71
C ALA A 17 5.47 -34.09 8.51
N VAL A 18 5.43 -34.27 9.84
CA VAL A 18 6.31 -33.63 10.82
C VAL A 18 7.64 -34.38 10.88
N ALA A 19 8.77 -33.67 10.72
CA ALA A 19 10.13 -34.22 10.91
C ALA A 19 10.68 -33.82 12.29
N PRO A 20 11.43 -34.70 13.00
CA PRO A 20 11.95 -34.41 14.33
C PRO A 20 13.27 -33.61 14.29
N GLU A 21 13.48 -32.81 15.33
CA GLU A 21 14.58 -31.85 15.46
C GLU A 21 15.94 -32.53 15.71
N GLY A 22 16.89 -32.28 14.81
CA GLY A 22 18.30 -32.66 14.97
C GLY A 22 19.10 -31.56 15.69
N LYS A 23 19.68 -31.92 16.84
CA LYS A 23 20.67 -31.13 17.61
C LYS A 23 21.85 -30.70 16.72
N LYS A 24 22.24 -29.43 16.77
CA LYS A 24 23.52 -28.94 16.22
C LYS A 24 24.51 -28.64 17.35
N SER A 25 25.66 -29.30 17.27
CA SER A 25 26.84 -29.16 18.12
C SER A 25 27.50 -27.79 17.93
N THR A 26 27.89 -27.19 19.06
CA THR A 26 28.71 -25.99 19.16
C THR A 26 30.18 -26.32 18.88
N GLY A 27 30.74 -25.74 17.81
CA GLY A 27 32.18 -25.75 17.52
C GLY A 27 32.69 -24.32 17.43
N GLY A 28 33.57 -23.94 18.37
CA GLY A 28 34.18 -22.62 18.43
C GLY A 28 35.27 -22.39 17.38
N GLY A 29 35.54 -21.13 17.07
CA GLY A 29 36.61 -20.75 16.15
C GLY A 29 36.96 -19.25 16.19
N LYS A 30 38.14 -18.97 16.74
CA LYS A 30 39.12 -17.89 16.49
C LYS A 30 38.66 -16.42 16.31
N LYS A 31 39.16 -15.57 17.23
CA LYS A 31 39.30 -14.10 17.10
C LYS A 31 40.26 -13.75 15.94
N GLY A 32 39.70 -13.28 14.83
CA GLY A 32 40.39 -12.52 13.78
C GLY A 32 39.74 -11.13 13.68
N LYS A 33 40.56 -10.08 13.63
CA LYS A 33 40.11 -8.68 13.57
C LYS A 33 39.80 -8.34 12.11
N ASP A 34 38.68 -8.84 11.60
CA ASP A 34 38.30 -8.68 10.19
C ASP A 34 37.32 -7.50 10.01
N ASN A 35 37.46 -6.83 8.87
CA ASN A 35 36.83 -5.55 8.52
C ASN A 35 35.33 -5.51 8.83
N ASN A 36 34.93 -4.50 9.60
CA ASN A 36 33.56 -4.31 10.13
C ASN A 36 32.51 -4.26 8.99
N ASP A 37 32.89 -3.72 7.83
CA ASP A 37 31.99 -3.55 6.69
C ASP A 37 31.50 -4.87 6.12
N ASP A 38 32.37 -5.88 5.96
CA ASP A 38 31.97 -7.20 5.46
C ASP A 38 30.98 -7.90 6.38
N SER A 39 31.09 -7.68 7.69
CA SER A 39 30.15 -8.23 8.67
C SER A 39 28.78 -7.54 8.63
N ARG A 40 28.74 -6.23 8.41
CA ARG A 40 27.51 -5.45 8.21
C ARG A 40 26.83 -5.82 6.90
N PHE A 41 27.60 -5.99 5.82
CA PHE A 41 27.07 -6.49 4.54
C PHE A 41 26.53 -7.91 4.66
N LYS A 42 27.21 -8.81 5.38
CA LYS A 42 26.68 -10.17 5.66
C LYS A 42 25.38 -10.14 6.47
N LEU A 43 25.24 -9.21 7.43
CA LEU A 43 23.99 -9.04 8.17
C LEU A 43 22.85 -8.51 7.28
N LEU A 44 23.13 -7.57 6.38
CA LEU A 44 22.17 -7.07 5.40
C LEU A 44 21.73 -8.18 4.43
N ILE A 45 22.68 -8.94 3.89
CA ILE A 45 22.40 -10.10 3.04
C ILE A 45 21.52 -11.10 3.80
N LYS A 46 21.86 -11.41 5.05
CA LYS A 46 21.07 -12.31 5.90
C LYS A 46 19.66 -11.79 6.19
N ALA A 47 19.46 -10.47 6.33
CA ALA A 47 18.15 -9.87 6.52
C ALA A 47 17.29 -9.95 5.24
N LEU A 48 17.92 -9.77 4.07
CA LEU A 48 17.27 -9.94 2.77
C LEU A 48 16.93 -11.41 2.48
N GLU A 49 17.82 -12.34 2.85
CA GLU A 49 17.65 -13.78 2.71
C GLU A 49 16.77 -14.41 3.80
N GLN A 50 16.25 -13.61 4.74
CA GLN A 50 15.44 -14.13 5.83
C GLN A 50 14.17 -14.78 5.26
N LYS A 51 14.15 -16.12 5.26
CA LYS A 51 12.96 -16.90 4.96
C LYS A 51 11.85 -16.42 5.90
N GLY A 52 10.69 -16.09 5.32
CA GLY A 52 9.54 -15.58 6.06
C GLY A 52 9.17 -16.49 7.24
N PRO A 53 8.47 -15.94 8.24
CA PRO A 53 8.08 -16.70 9.42
C PRO A 53 7.34 -17.99 9.03
N LYS A 54 7.47 -19.04 9.86
CA LYS A 54 6.71 -20.29 9.67
C LYS A 54 5.23 -19.93 9.51
N LYS A 55 4.61 -20.42 8.42
CA LYS A 55 3.20 -20.13 8.14
C LYS A 55 2.35 -20.60 9.32
N TYR A 56 1.58 -19.67 9.90
CA TYR A 56 0.63 -20.01 10.96
C TYR A 56 -0.47 -20.90 10.37
N VAL A 57 -0.62 -22.11 10.91
CA VAL A 57 -1.70 -23.04 10.54
C VAL A 57 -2.92 -22.65 11.37
N ARG A 58 -3.98 -22.18 10.69
CA ARG A 58 -5.24 -21.82 11.34
C ARG A 58 -6.12 -23.04 11.53
N ASP A 59 -6.87 -23.07 12.61
CA ASP A 59 -7.93 -24.07 12.81
C ASP A 59 -9.05 -23.91 11.77
N ALA A 60 -9.72 -25.00 11.41
CA ALA A 60 -10.75 -25.00 10.37
C ALA A 60 -11.91 -24.02 10.66
N LYS A 61 -12.32 -23.90 11.93
CA LYS A 61 -13.36 -22.94 12.35
C LYS A 61 -12.92 -21.49 12.16
N GLN A 62 -11.66 -21.18 12.50
CA GLN A 62 -11.12 -19.83 12.32
C GLN A 62 -11.01 -19.49 10.83
N MET A 63 -10.60 -20.45 10.00
CA MET A 63 -10.55 -20.26 8.54
C MET A 63 -11.91 -19.90 7.94
N GLU A 64 -12.99 -20.50 8.44
CA GLU A 64 -14.34 -20.18 7.96
C GLU A 64 -14.74 -18.74 8.33
N ILE A 65 -14.49 -18.32 9.57
CA ILE A 65 -14.73 -16.95 10.04
C ILE A 65 -13.94 -15.96 9.17
N ASP A 66 -12.65 -16.23 8.95
CA ASP A 66 -11.79 -15.35 8.16
C ASP A 66 -12.27 -15.25 6.69
N GLN A 67 -12.77 -16.35 6.12
CA GLN A 67 -13.37 -16.34 4.80
C GLN A 67 -14.64 -15.50 4.74
N GLN A 68 -15.48 -15.55 5.77
CA GLN A 68 -16.68 -14.72 5.86
C GLN A 68 -16.29 -13.23 5.97
N ILE A 69 -15.35 -12.88 6.84
CA ILE A 69 -14.83 -11.52 6.99
C ILE A 69 -14.24 -11.01 5.67
N ALA A 70 -13.44 -11.82 4.99
CA ALA A 70 -12.83 -11.44 3.71
C ALA A 70 -13.89 -11.18 2.63
N LYS A 71 -14.95 -12.00 2.57
CA LYS A 71 -16.07 -11.80 1.64
C LYS A 71 -16.81 -10.49 1.94
N GLU A 72 -17.11 -10.22 3.20
CA GLU A 72 -17.81 -8.99 3.60
C GLU A 72 -16.95 -7.75 3.34
N PHE A 73 -15.67 -7.79 3.69
CA PHE A 73 -14.72 -6.72 3.39
C PHE A 73 -14.67 -6.45 1.88
N THR A 74 -14.60 -7.50 1.06
CA THR A 74 -14.57 -7.38 -0.41
C THR A 74 -15.85 -6.72 -0.93
N ARG A 75 -17.03 -7.14 -0.43
CA ARG A 75 -18.32 -6.54 -0.79
C ARG A 75 -18.37 -5.05 -0.46
N GLN A 76 -17.90 -4.65 0.72
CA GLN A 76 -17.88 -3.26 1.15
C GLN A 76 -16.90 -2.42 0.32
N SER A 77 -15.70 -2.95 0.05
CA SER A 77 -14.70 -2.30 -0.79
C SER A 77 -15.22 -2.06 -2.21
N PHE A 78 -15.88 -3.04 -2.84
CA PHE A 78 -16.51 -2.84 -4.15
C PHE A 78 -17.62 -1.79 -4.12
N ARG A 79 -18.45 -1.75 -3.07
CA ARG A 79 -19.48 -0.71 -2.92
C ARG A 79 -18.88 0.69 -2.83
N ARG A 80 -17.78 0.85 -2.08
CA ARG A 80 -17.06 2.13 -1.96
C ARG A 80 -16.47 2.54 -3.31
N GLU A 81 -15.82 1.61 -4.00
CA GLU A 81 -15.19 1.88 -5.30
C GLU A 81 -16.22 2.25 -6.37
N ASN A 82 -17.32 1.48 -6.47
CA ASN A 82 -18.39 1.78 -7.42
C ASN A 82 -19.00 3.18 -7.19
N LYS A 83 -19.17 3.59 -5.92
CA LYS A 83 -19.62 4.95 -5.58
C LYS A 83 -18.62 6.01 -6.03
N PHE A 84 -17.32 5.77 -5.81
CA PHE A 84 -16.26 6.67 -6.23
C PHE A 84 -16.21 6.81 -7.75
N LEU A 85 -16.22 5.69 -8.49
CA LEU A 85 -16.21 5.68 -9.95
C LEU A 85 -17.47 6.35 -10.54
N ALA A 86 -18.64 6.12 -9.96
CA ALA A 86 -19.86 6.80 -10.38
C ALA A 86 -19.75 8.33 -10.20
N ASN A 87 -19.24 8.79 -9.07
CA ASN A 87 -19.00 10.21 -8.81
C ASN A 87 -17.97 10.81 -9.77
N MET A 88 -16.86 10.11 -10.01
CA MET A 88 -15.82 10.54 -10.95
C MET A 88 -16.37 10.66 -12.37
N GLN A 89 -17.16 9.68 -12.82
CA GLN A 89 -17.79 9.71 -14.13
C GLN A 89 -18.79 10.87 -14.27
N GLN A 90 -19.53 11.19 -13.21
CA GLN A 90 -20.41 12.37 -13.20
C GLN A 90 -19.61 13.67 -13.33
N LYS A 91 -18.50 13.81 -12.61
CA LYS A 91 -17.62 14.99 -12.71
C LYS A 91 -17.06 15.17 -14.12
N ILE A 92 -16.63 14.09 -14.77
CA ILE A 92 -16.15 14.14 -16.16
C ILE A 92 -17.26 14.63 -17.10
N ARG A 93 -18.47 14.06 -16.99
CA ARG A 93 -19.61 14.48 -17.82
C ARG A 93 -19.96 15.96 -17.62
N LEU A 94 -20.00 16.41 -16.36
CA LEU A 94 -20.29 17.80 -16.03
C LEU A 94 -19.21 18.75 -16.55
N ARG A 95 -17.94 18.37 -16.45
CA ARG A 95 -16.83 19.11 -17.06
C ARG A 95 -17.02 19.25 -18.58
N ASP A 96 -17.34 18.16 -19.27
CA ASP A 96 -17.47 18.17 -20.73
C ASP A 96 -18.65 19.04 -21.18
N ILE A 97 -19.78 18.99 -20.47
CA ILE A 97 -20.94 19.85 -20.71
C ILE A 97 -20.57 21.32 -20.45
N ALA A 98 -19.85 21.60 -19.36
CA ALA A 98 -19.43 22.95 -19.01
C ALA A 98 -18.48 23.54 -20.08
N VAL A 99 -17.51 22.76 -20.56
CA VAL A 99 -16.61 23.18 -21.65
C VAL A 99 -17.39 23.43 -22.94
N ALA A 100 -18.38 22.60 -23.27
CA ALA A 100 -19.22 22.80 -24.45
C ALA A 100 -20.12 24.04 -24.36
N ALA A 101 -20.50 24.45 -23.14
CA ALA A 101 -21.30 25.65 -22.90
C ALA A 101 -20.50 26.96 -22.99
N LEU A 102 -19.16 26.90 -22.99
CA LEU A 102 -18.30 28.09 -23.13
C LEU A 102 -18.33 28.65 -24.57
N PRO A 103 -18.10 29.97 -24.74
CA PRO A 103 -17.85 30.57 -26.04
C PRO A 103 -16.67 29.91 -26.76
N ALA A 104 -16.73 29.81 -28.09
CA ALA A 104 -15.76 29.06 -28.90
C ALA A 104 -14.30 29.49 -28.67
N GLU A 105 -14.06 30.78 -28.42
CA GLU A 105 -12.74 31.35 -28.15
C GLU A 105 -12.08 30.74 -26.90
N LEU A 106 -12.87 30.49 -25.84
CA LEU A 106 -12.39 29.98 -24.55
C LEU A 106 -12.39 28.45 -24.47
N GLN A 107 -13.03 27.76 -25.41
CA GLN A 107 -13.06 26.30 -25.42
C GLN A 107 -11.69 25.67 -25.68
N ALA A 108 -10.82 26.36 -26.42
CA ALA A 108 -9.46 25.90 -26.68
C ALA A 108 -8.63 25.93 -25.39
N GLU A 109 -8.67 27.04 -24.65
CA GLU A 109 -7.99 27.21 -23.37
C GLU A 109 -8.52 26.24 -22.31
N GLY A 110 -9.84 26.07 -22.20
CA GLY A 110 -10.44 25.13 -21.24
C GLY A 110 -10.11 23.64 -21.47
N ARG A 111 -9.54 23.28 -22.62
CA ARG A 111 -9.06 21.92 -22.92
C ARG A 111 -7.55 21.75 -22.72
N THR A 112 -6.83 22.83 -22.41
CA THR A 112 -5.41 22.75 -22.10
C THR A 112 -5.21 22.07 -20.74
N ASN A 113 -4.15 21.26 -20.63
CA ASN A 113 -3.81 20.61 -19.37
C ASN A 113 -3.12 21.62 -18.45
N ASP A 114 -3.61 21.73 -17.22
CA ASP A 114 -2.94 22.48 -16.16
C ASP A 114 -1.68 21.74 -15.70
N MET A 115 -0.53 22.40 -15.83
CA MET A 115 0.79 21.89 -15.44
C MET A 115 1.30 22.56 -14.16
N GLU A 116 0.50 23.45 -13.54
CA GLU A 116 0.87 24.10 -12.28
C GLU A 116 0.96 23.06 -11.15
N PRO A 117 2.04 23.02 -10.37
CA PRO A 117 2.12 22.14 -9.22
C PRO A 117 1.11 22.56 -8.15
N TYR A 118 0.68 21.62 -7.32
CA TYR A 118 -0.14 21.95 -6.16
C TYR A 118 0.58 22.95 -5.24
N PRO A 119 -0.17 23.88 -4.60
CA PRO A 119 0.42 24.85 -3.68
C PRO A 119 1.06 24.13 -2.49
N MET A 120 2.21 24.65 -2.03
CA MET A 120 2.98 24.05 -0.93
C MET A 120 2.24 24.07 0.42
N ASP A 121 1.25 24.95 0.56
CA ASP A 121 0.41 25.05 1.75
C ASP A 121 -0.66 23.95 1.83
N ARG A 122 -0.83 23.14 0.78
CA ARG A 122 -1.78 22.03 0.78
C ARG A 122 -1.31 20.93 1.73
N HIS A 123 -2.00 20.78 2.86
CA HIS A 123 -1.70 19.72 3.82
C HIS A 123 -2.33 18.39 3.44
N MET A 124 -1.57 17.31 3.65
CA MET A 124 -2.10 15.96 3.61
C MET A 124 -2.84 15.66 4.92
N ALA A 125 -3.93 14.89 4.81
CA ALA A 125 -4.65 14.44 5.98
C ALA A 125 -3.75 13.53 6.83
N THR A 126 -3.36 14.00 8.01
CA THR A 126 -2.60 13.23 9.01
C THR A 126 -3.54 12.50 9.94
N HIS A 127 -3.04 11.46 10.63
CA HIS A 127 -3.84 10.69 11.58
C HIS A 127 -4.37 11.56 12.75
N THR A 128 -3.54 12.49 13.23
CA THR A 128 -3.88 13.46 14.27
C THR A 128 -3.88 14.88 13.69
N PRO A 129 -4.75 15.79 14.16
CA PRO A 129 -4.71 17.19 13.74
C PRO A 129 -3.38 17.85 14.16
N PRO A 130 -2.97 18.93 13.48
CA PRO A 130 -1.75 19.65 13.82
C PRO A 130 -1.86 20.33 15.20
N ILE A 131 -0.76 20.35 15.95
CA ILE A 131 -0.68 21.04 17.23
C ILE A 131 -0.72 22.55 16.99
N PRO A 132 -1.57 23.33 17.69
CA PRO A 132 -1.61 24.79 17.56
C PRO A 132 -0.24 25.43 17.78
N GLY A 133 0.15 26.39 16.94
CA GLY A 133 1.40 27.15 17.08
C GLY A 133 2.70 26.42 16.70
N PHE A 134 2.67 25.12 16.36
CA PHE A 134 3.89 24.37 16.03
C PHE A 134 4.54 24.82 14.71
N ARG A 135 3.73 25.17 13.69
CA ARG A 135 4.24 25.58 12.37
C ARG A 135 4.71 27.03 12.33
N GLU A 136 4.11 27.92 13.12
CA GLU A 136 4.52 29.33 13.21
C GLU A 136 5.94 29.51 13.74
N GLN A 137 6.44 28.57 14.54
CA GLN A 137 7.81 28.62 15.08
C GLN A 137 8.88 28.22 14.05
N GLN A 138 8.51 27.44 13.03
CA GLN A 138 9.44 26.97 11.99
C GLN A 138 9.66 28.04 10.92
N SER A 139 8.62 28.79 10.54
CA SER A 139 8.75 29.89 9.56
C SER A 139 9.59 31.05 10.11
N LYS A 140 9.44 31.39 11.40
CA LYS A 140 10.20 32.47 12.06
C LYS A 140 11.71 32.21 12.15
N LYS A 141 12.15 30.94 12.14
CA LYS A 141 13.58 30.58 12.20
C LYS A 141 14.31 30.71 10.86
N ASN A 142 13.57 30.84 9.75
CA ASN A 142 14.14 30.95 8.40
C ASN A 142 14.10 32.40 7.87
N SER A 143 13.70 33.37 8.71
CA SER A 143 13.60 34.79 8.36
C SER A 143 14.60 35.69 9.09
N ASP A 144 15.51 35.10 9.88
CA ASP A 144 16.67 35.74 10.51
C ASP A 144 17.96 35.18 9.88
#